data_AF-A0A2J7R3T3-F1
#
_entry.id   AF-A0A2J7R3T3-F1
#
_cell.length_a   1.000
_cell.length_b   1.000
_cell.length_c   1.000
_cell.angle_alpha   90.00
_cell.angle_beta   90.00
_cell.angle_gamma   90.00
#
_symmetry.space_group_name_H-M   'P 1'
#
loop_
_entity.id
_entity.type
_entity.pdbx_description
1 polymer ?
#
loop_
_entity_poly.entity_id
_entity_poly.type
_entity_poly.pdbx_seq_one_letter_code
_entity_poly.pdbx_strand_id
1 'polypeptide(L)' 'MTRGNQRELARQKNQKKQQEQQKRKSSNDKDSNKGLTLEQRKQRDADLMRQKQMKAQNKDQAAAS' A
#
# COMPACT_ATOMS: atom_id res chain seq x y z
N MET A 1 5.87 -34.12 19.27
CA MET A 1 5.91 -32.63 19.17
C MET A 1 6.75 -32.09 17.98
N THR A 2 7.50 -32.92 17.26
CA THR A 2 8.52 -32.48 16.27
C THR A 2 8.02 -32.16 14.85
N ARG A 3 6.71 -32.21 14.59
CA ARG A 3 6.12 -31.94 13.25
C ARG A 3 5.13 -30.75 13.20
N GLY A 4 4.60 -30.33 14.35
CA GLY A 4 3.71 -29.16 14.43
C GLY A 4 4.43 -27.86 14.09
N ASN A 5 5.67 -27.73 14.58
CA ASN A 5 6.51 -26.55 14.33
C ASN A 5 6.86 -26.40 12.83
N GLN A 6 7.23 -27.49 12.16
CA GLN A 6 7.57 -27.46 10.74
C GLN A 6 6.38 -27.13 9.83
N ARG A 7 5.18 -27.62 10.18
CA ARG A 7 3.95 -27.29 9.45
C ARG A 7 3.62 -25.81 9.60
N GLU A 8 3.71 -25.28 10.80
CA GLU A 8 3.39 -23.88 11.06
C GLU A 8 4.41 -22.94 10.40
N LEU A 9 5.69 -23.30 10.47
CA LEU A 9 6.75 -22.58 9.75
C LEU A 9 6.52 -22.57 8.23
N ALA A 10 6.07 -23.69 7.65
CA ALA A 10 5.75 -23.75 6.22
C ALA A 10 4.55 -22.85 5.86
N ARG A 11 3.50 -22.80 6.69
CA ARG A 11 2.38 -21.88 6.50
C ARG A 11 2.81 -20.43 6.57
N GLN A 12 3.60 -20.05 7.57
CA GLN A 12 4.13 -18.70 7.70
C GLN A 12 4.99 -18.32 6.50
N LYS A 13 5.87 -19.22 6.03
CA LYS A 13 6.66 -19.00 4.81
C LYS A 13 5.79 -18.79 3.57
N ASN A 14 4.74 -19.59 3.41
CA ASN A 14 3.82 -19.47 2.29
C ASN A 14 3.00 -18.17 2.35
N GLN A 15 2.51 -17.79 3.53
CA GLN A 15 1.81 -16.51 3.72
C GLN A 15 2.74 -15.33 3.44
N LYS A 16 3.97 -15.35 3.96
CA LYS A 16 4.97 -14.32 3.69
C LYS A 16 5.30 -14.22 2.20
N LYS A 17 5.48 -15.36 1.52
CA LYS A 17 5.71 -15.40 0.07
C LYS A 17 4.53 -14.80 -0.72
N GLN A 18 3.30 -15.12 -0.35
CA GLN A 18 2.10 -14.54 -0.98
C GLN A 18 2.03 -13.02 -0.76
N GLN A 19 2.30 -12.55 0.46
CA GLN A 19 2.34 -11.12 0.76
C GLN A 19 3.44 -10.39 -0.03
N GLU A 20 4.63 -10.99 -0.16
CA GLU A 20 5.71 -10.43 -0.98
C GLU A 20 5.35 -10.38 -2.46
N GLN A 21 4.69 -11.43 -2.98
CA GLN A 21 4.19 -11.42 -4.35
C GLN A 21 3.14 -10.32 -4.57
N GLN A 22 2.20 -10.13 -3.64
CA GLN A 22 1.22 -9.05 -3.69
C GLN A 22 1.88 -7.66 -3.69
N LYS A 23 2.96 -7.47 -2.93
CA LYS A 23 3.72 -6.21 -2.91
C LYS A 23 4.47 -5.95 -4.23
N ARG A 24 4.96 -7.02 -4.87
CA ARG A 24 5.69 -6.96 -6.16
C ARG A 24 4.77 -6.83 -7.38
N LYS A 25 3.46 -7.00 -7.22
CA LYS A 25 2.49 -6.76 -8.29
C LYS A 25 2.68 -5.35 -8.84
N SER A 26 2.69 -5.24 -10.17
CA SER A 26 2.82 -3.96 -10.85
C SER A 26 1.68 -3.03 -10.46
N SER A 27 1.84 -1.72 -10.64
CA SER A 27 0.76 -0.76 -10.37
C SER A 27 -0.52 -1.08 -11.14
N ASN A 28 -0.43 -1.74 -12.30
CA ASN A 28 -1.60 -2.18 -13.08
C ASN A 28 -2.31 -3.39 -12.45
N ASP A 29 -1.55 -4.29 -11.80
CA ASP A 29 -2.07 -5.55 -11.23
C ASP A 29 -2.54 -5.41 -9.77
N LYS A 30 -2.36 -4.22 -9.18
CA LYS A 30 -2.91 -3.93 -7.85
C LYS A 30 -4.42 -3.82 -7.96
N ASP A 31 -5.13 -4.52 -7.08
CA ASP A 31 -6.60 -4.54 -7.06
C ASP A 31 -7.19 -3.12 -6.91
N SER A 32 -6.51 -2.22 -6.19
CA SER A 32 -6.88 -0.80 -6.05
C SER A 32 -6.84 0.01 -7.35
N ASN A 33 -6.18 -0.53 -8.39
CA ASN A 33 -6.04 0.07 -9.70
C ASN A 33 -6.83 -0.67 -10.79
N LYS A 34 -7.52 -1.75 -10.43
CA LYS A 34 -8.29 -2.56 -11.37
C LYS A 34 -9.45 -1.73 -11.93
N GLY A 35 -9.52 -1.64 -13.26
CA GLY A 35 -10.60 -0.92 -13.96
C GLY A 35 -10.42 0.61 -14.04
N LEU A 36 -9.29 1.15 -13.58
CA LEU A 36 -8.99 2.58 -13.73
C LEU A 36 -8.15 2.85 -14.97
N THR A 37 -8.48 3.94 -15.66
CA THR A 37 -7.60 4.47 -16.71
C THR A 37 -6.34 5.09 -16.10
N LEU A 38 -5.32 5.31 -16.93
CA LEU A 38 -4.09 6.00 -16.51
C LEU A 38 -4.39 7.42 -16.00
N GLU A 39 -5.34 8.10 -16.61
CA GLU A 39 -5.76 9.46 -16.24
C GLU A 39 -6.44 9.50 -14.86
N GLN A 40 -7.35 8.57 -14.58
CA GLN A 40 -8.00 8.46 -13.27
C GLN A 40 -7.00 8.17 -12.15
N ARG A 41 -5.94 7.39 -12.45
CA ARG A 41 -4.85 7.16 -11.48
C ARG A 41 -4.04 8.42 -11.21
N LYS A 42 -3.68 9.17 -12.25
CA LYS A 42 -3.01 10.47 -12.11
C LYS A 42 -3.85 11.47 -11.31
N GLN A 43 -5.16 11.53 -11.57
CA GLN A 43 -6.06 12.43 -10.86
C GLN A 43 -6.11 12.10 -9.36
N ARG A 44 -6.24 10.81 -9.00
CA ARG A 44 -6.19 10.37 -7.61
C ARG A 44 -4.88 10.75 -6.93
N ASP A 45 -3.75 10.50 -7.59
CA ASP A 45 -2.43 10.82 -7.02
C ASP A 45 -2.28 12.34 -6.82
N ALA A 46 -2.78 13.15 -7.74
CA ALA A 46 -2.82 14.61 -7.61
C ALA A 46 -3.72 15.07 -6.46
N ASP A 47 -4.90 14.48 -6.28
CA ASP A 47 -5.82 14.79 -5.18
C ASP A 47 -5.18 14.48 -3.81
N LEU A 48 -4.54 13.33 -3.68
CA LEU A 48 -3.83 12.94 -2.46
C LEU A 48 -2.65 13.90 -2.18
N MET A 49 -1.93 14.33 -3.20
CA MET A 49 -0.83 15.30 -3.06
C MET A 49 -1.35 16.66 -2.60
N ARG A 50 -2.44 17.17 -3.19
CA ARG A 50 -3.08 18.43 -2.76
C ARG A 50 -3.53 18.36 -1.32
N GLN A 51 -4.19 17.27 -0.91
CA GLN A 51 -4.59 17.08 0.48
C GLN A 51 -3.39 17.03 1.43
N LYS A 52 -2.28 16.40 1.03
CA LYS A 52 -1.06 16.36 1.84
C LYS A 52 -0.44 17.75 2.00
N GLN A 53 -0.42 18.55 0.94
CA GLN A 53 0.06 19.94 0.98
C GLN A 53 -0.79 20.80 1.91
N MET A 54 -2.12 20.73 1.79
CA MET A 54 -3.03 21.46 2.69
C MET A 54 -2.82 21.05 4.15
N LYS A 55 -2.66 19.75 4.42
CA LYS A 55 -2.38 19.25 5.78
C LYS A 55 -1.02 19.70 6.30
N ALA A 56 0.00 19.78 5.44
CA ALA A 56 1.31 20.29 5.81
C ALA A 56 1.24 21.78 6.15
N GLN A 57 0.63 22.60 5.27
CA GLN A 57 0.42 24.02 5.51
C GLN A 57 -0.37 24.28 6.79
N ASN A 58 -1.43 23.52 7.07
CA ASN A 58 -2.21 23.67 8.30
C ASN A 58 -1.39 23.29 9.55
N LYS A 59 -0.48 22.31 9.45
CA LYS A 59 0.42 21.95 10.55
C LYS A 59 1.48 23.02 10.78
N ASP A 60 2.05 23.55 9.70
CA ASP A 60 3.06 24.61 9.77
C ASP A 60 2.44 25.90 10.34
N GLN A 61 1.20 26.23 9.96
CA GLN A 61 0.45 27.35 10.54
C GLN A 61 0.13 27.15 12.02
N ALA A 62 -0.29 25.94 12.42
CA ALA A 62 -0.57 25.62 13.82
C ALA A 62 0.69 25.54 14.70
N ALA A 63 1.87 25.34 14.12
CA ALA A 63 3.16 25.36 14.82
C ALA A 63 3.77 26.76 14.94
N ALA A 64 3.33 27.71 14.10
CA ALA A 64 3.79 29.10 14.10
C ALA A 64 2.91 30.04 14.94
N SER A 65 1.76 29.57 15.41
CA SER A 65 0.82 30.26 16.31
C SER A 65 0.96 29.79 17.76
#